data_AF-A0A5S5MC96-F1
#
_entry.id   AF-A0A5S5MC96-F1
#
_cell.length_a   1.000
_cell.length_b   1.000
_cell.length_c   1.000
_cell.angle_alpha   90.00
_cell.angle_beta   90.00
_cell.angle_gamma   90.00
#
_symmetry.space_group_name_H-M   'P 1'
#
loop_
_entity.id
_entity.type
_entity.pdbx_description
1 polymer ?
#
loop_
_entity_poly.entity_id
_entity_poly.type
_entity_poly.pdbx_seq_one_letter_code
_entity_poly.pdbx_strand_id
1 'polypeptide(L)'
;MIKYTGRLSIIVCLLGLLTSNGASASDKIPYTWYDGDRQRVTYLDPDIVAVFENNYEDHSTRKALGSDSSDVVATYGGVQILRVREDSSAKRQPQSADTGGKLSPVFRDGGKGGPVRALPGGVVIRLNPEINADDWFTSKGLNVIRIIPVGKNTYLVASEPGLAALNLANEMHGHEDVVWAQPNWWRPRAKR
;
A
#
# COMPACT_ATOMS: atom_id res chain seq x y z
N MET A 1 -57.92 3.84 -23.61
CA MET A 1 -58.73 3.03 -22.67
C MET A 1 -58.09 1.65 -22.57
N ILE A 2 -57.88 1.21 -21.34
CA ILE A 2 -57.00 0.13 -20.86
C ILE A 2 -57.36 -1.25 -21.42
N LYS A 3 -56.33 -2.08 -21.70
CA LYS A 3 -56.21 -3.51 -21.32
C LYS A 3 -54.94 -4.13 -21.92
N TYR A 4 -53.90 -4.29 -21.09
CA TYR A 4 -52.92 -5.36 -21.29
C TYR A 4 -52.83 -6.17 -20.01
N THR A 5 -53.24 -7.42 -20.14
CA THR A 5 -53.41 -8.40 -19.07
C THR A 5 -52.37 -9.50 -19.29
N GLY A 6 -51.59 -9.80 -18.26
CA GLY A 6 -50.92 -11.09 -18.10
C GLY A 6 -49.52 -11.23 -18.69
N ARG A 7 -48.51 -11.41 -17.84
CA ARG A 7 -48.10 -12.73 -17.32
C ARG A 7 -46.88 -12.55 -16.41
N LEU A 8 -47.07 -12.76 -15.10
CA LEU A 8 -45.99 -13.00 -14.15
C LEU A 8 -45.32 -14.33 -14.52
N SER A 9 -44.08 -14.30 -15.00
CA SER A 9 -43.22 -15.48 -15.04
C SER A 9 -42.33 -15.45 -13.81
N ILE A 10 -42.69 -16.27 -12.82
CA ILE A 10 -41.84 -16.60 -11.68
C ILE A 10 -40.79 -17.57 -12.21
N ILE A 11 -39.55 -17.11 -12.39
CA ILE A 11 -38.41 -17.99 -12.63
C ILE A 11 -37.90 -18.44 -11.27
N VAL A 12 -38.26 -19.66 -10.89
CA VAL A 12 -37.60 -20.42 -9.83
C VAL A 12 -36.30 -20.97 -10.42
N CYS A 13 -35.16 -20.43 -10.01
CA CYS A 13 -33.87 -21.10 -10.23
C CYS A 13 -33.50 -21.88 -8.97
N LEU A 14 -33.67 -23.20 -9.08
CA LEU A 14 -33.33 -24.21 -8.10
C LEU A 14 -31.80 -24.38 -8.01
N LEU A 15 -31.33 -24.58 -6.78
CA LEU A 15 -30.08 -25.20 -6.31
C LEU A 15 -28.98 -25.55 -7.33
N GLY A 16 -27.81 -24.93 -7.13
CA GLY A 16 -26.51 -25.53 -7.42
C GLY A 16 -25.65 -25.52 -6.16
N LEU A 17 -25.66 -26.62 -5.40
CA LEU A 17 -24.67 -26.90 -4.36
C LEU A 17 -23.32 -27.12 -5.04
N LEU A 18 -22.50 -26.07 -5.10
CA LEU A 18 -21.08 -26.19 -5.37
C LEU A 18 -20.37 -26.34 -4.02
N THR A 19 -19.99 -27.58 -3.71
CA THR A 19 -18.93 -27.87 -2.75
C THR A 19 -17.62 -27.30 -3.31
N SER A 20 -17.29 -26.06 -2.96
CA SER A 20 -15.96 -25.53 -3.22
C SER A 20 -15.00 -26.09 -2.18
N ASN A 21 -14.12 -26.96 -2.66
CA ASN A 21 -12.91 -27.44 -1.99
C ASN A 21 -12.27 -26.36 -1.11
N GLY A 22 -11.86 -26.76 0.08
CA GLY A 22 -10.98 -25.99 0.94
C GLY A 22 -9.64 -25.72 0.25
N ALA A 23 -9.56 -24.60 -0.46
CA ALA A 23 -8.33 -23.86 -0.55
C ALA A 23 -8.31 -22.95 0.68
N SER A 24 -7.31 -23.12 1.56
CA SER A 24 -6.93 -22.04 2.48
C SER A 24 -6.44 -20.86 1.63
N ALA A 25 -7.39 -20.09 1.12
CA ALA A 25 -7.19 -18.71 0.79
C ALA A 25 -6.85 -18.03 2.12
N SER A 26 -5.57 -17.81 2.38
CA SER A 26 -5.20 -16.68 3.23
C SER A 26 -5.94 -15.47 2.64
N ASP A 27 -6.80 -14.86 3.43
CA ASP A 27 -7.65 -13.72 3.07
C ASP A 27 -6.75 -12.55 2.62
N LYS A 28 -6.39 -12.54 1.33
CA LYS A 28 -5.55 -11.50 0.75
C LYS A 28 -6.43 -10.29 0.47
N ILE A 29 -6.45 -9.33 1.39
CA ILE A 29 -7.11 -8.04 1.17
C ILE A 29 -6.39 -7.32 0.01
N PRO A 30 -7.05 -7.10 -1.15
CA PRO A 30 -6.46 -6.36 -2.25
C PRO A 30 -6.46 -4.87 -1.95
N TYR A 31 -5.39 -4.19 -2.35
CA TYR A 31 -5.25 -2.74 -2.29
C TYR A 31 -5.02 -2.20 -3.70
N THR A 32 -5.79 -1.18 -4.05
CA THR A 32 -5.67 -0.47 -5.33
C THR A 32 -4.74 0.72 -5.16
N TRP A 33 -3.92 0.99 -6.17
CA TRP A 33 -3.13 2.21 -6.29
C TRP A 33 -2.98 2.58 -7.77
N TYR A 34 -2.52 3.80 -8.05
CA TYR A 34 -2.39 4.33 -9.40
C TYR A 34 -0.92 4.62 -9.77
N ASP A 35 -0.52 4.15 -10.94
CA ASP A 35 0.78 4.37 -11.60
C ASP A 35 0.55 5.30 -12.79
N GLY A 36 0.50 6.60 -12.52
CA GLY A 36 -0.12 7.56 -13.46
C GLY A 36 -1.60 7.22 -13.64
N ASP A 37 -2.04 7.02 -14.88
CA ASP A 37 -3.43 6.66 -15.20
C ASP A 37 -3.72 5.16 -15.06
N ARG A 38 -2.71 4.35 -14.73
CA ARG A 38 -2.87 2.89 -14.67
C ARG A 38 -3.24 2.45 -13.27
N GLN A 39 -4.45 1.92 -13.13
CA GLN A 39 -4.84 1.21 -11.92
C GLN A 39 -4.01 -0.07 -11.74
N ARG A 40 -3.53 -0.30 -10.52
CA ARG A 40 -2.73 -1.45 -10.11
C ARG A 40 -3.33 -2.06 -8.86
N VAL A 41 -3.14 -3.36 -8.69
CA VAL A 41 -3.57 -4.10 -7.50
C VAL A 41 -2.36 -4.74 -6.84
N THR A 42 -2.27 -4.59 -5.53
CA THR A 42 -1.28 -5.24 -4.68
C THR A 42 -1.97 -5.90 -3.49
N TYR A 43 -1.30 -6.85 -2.85
CA TYR A 43 -1.86 -7.58 -1.72
C TYR A 43 -0.94 -7.44 -0.52
N LEU A 44 -1.50 -7.11 0.64
CA LEU A 44 -0.73 -7.09 1.88
C LEU A 44 -0.27 -8.51 2.23
N ASP A 45 1.01 -8.66 2.55
CA ASP A 45 1.58 -9.91 3.07
C ASP A 45 1.73 -9.76 4.60
N PRO A 46 0.80 -10.30 5.40
CA PRO A 46 0.80 -10.08 6.85
C PRO A 46 1.94 -10.81 7.57
N ASP A 47 2.63 -11.73 6.90
CA ASP A 47 3.69 -12.54 7.49
C ASP A 47 5.06 -11.88 7.37
N ILE A 48 5.18 -10.74 6.68
CA ILE A 48 6.46 -10.05 6.49
C ILE A 48 6.34 -8.52 6.62
N VAL A 49 7.42 -7.93 7.11
CA VAL A 49 7.58 -6.47 7.25
C VAL A 49 8.92 -6.03 6.67
N ALA A 50 8.96 -4.81 6.15
CA ALA A 50 10.18 -4.17 5.69
C ALA A 50 10.70 -3.23 6.78
N VAL A 51 12.01 -3.26 7.03
CA VAL A 51 12.72 -2.34 7.92
C VAL A 51 13.58 -1.41 7.09
N PHE A 52 13.33 -0.11 7.24
CA PHE A 52 14.04 0.97 6.59
C PHE A 52 15.04 1.63 7.55
N GLU A 53 16.17 2.07 6.99
CA GLU A 53 17.20 2.92 7.61
C GLU A 53 17.92 2.39 8.87
N ASN A 54 17.71 1.15 9.30
CA ASN A 54 18.48 0.56 10.40
C ASN A 54 18.71 -0.94 10.22
N ASN A 55 19.80 -1.44 10.81
CA ASN A 55 19.99 -2.87 11.00
C ASN A 55 18.95 -3.36 12.02
N TYR A 56 18.30 -4.49 11.76
CA TYR A 56 17.38 -5.21 12.65
C TYR A 56 17.90 -5.31 14.09
N GLU A 57 19.22 -5.33 14.27
CA GLU A 57 19.89 -5.34 15.56
C GLU A 57 19.66 -4.09 16.43
N ASP A 58 19.07 -3.02 15.89
CA ASP A 58 18.64 -1.87 16.69
C ASP A 58 17.57 -2.28 17.71
N HIS A 59 17.85 -2.00 18.98
CA HIS A 59 17.01 -2.38 20.12
C HIS A 59 15.57 -1.85 20.00
N SER A 60 15.38 -0.67 19.37
CA SER A 60 14.04 -0.10 19.15
C SER A 60 13.21 -0.93 18.15
N THR A 61 13.87 -1.43 17.10
CA THR A 61 13.26 -2.27 16.06
C THR A 61 12.93 -3.65 16.61
N ARG A 62 13.85 -4.28 17.36
CA ARG A 62 13.61 -5.58 18.01
C ARG A 62 12.47 -5.49 19.02
N LYS A 63 12.40 -4.41 19.81
CA LYS A 63 11.31 -4.19 20.77
C LYS A 63 9.95 -4.08 20.06
N ALA A 64 9.87 -3.37 18.94
CA ALA A 64 8.61 -3.20 18.20
C ALA A 64 8.11 -4.50 17.55
N LEU A 65 9.04 -5.36 17.11
CA LEU A 65 8.73 -6.63 16.48
C LEU A 65 8.53 -7.79 17.48
N GLY A 66 8.90 -7.59 18.75
CA GLY A 66 9.14 -8.65 19.72
C GLY A 66 10.49 -9.32 19.40
N SER A 67 11.48 -9.17 20.30
CA SER A 67 12.91 -9.42 20.00
C SER A 67 13.26 -10.81 19.50
N ASP A 68 12.35 -11.76 19.73
CA ASP A 68 12.52 -13.19 19.47
C ASP A 68 11.56 -13.70 18.39
N SER A 69 10.68 -12.85 17.85
CA SER A 69 9.55 -13.24 17.00
C SER A 69 9.74 -12.88 15.52
N SER A 70 10.97 -12.67 15.05
CA SER A 70 11.22 -12.38 13.64
C SER A 70 12.53 -12.94 13.10
N ASP A 71 12.50 -13.38 11.84
CA ASP A 71 13.65 -13.92 11.12
C ASP A 71 13.94 -13.07 9.87
N VAL A 72 15.20 -12.65 9.66
CA VAL A 72 15.59 -11.94 8.44
C VAL A 72 15.51 -12.90 7.26
N VAL A 73 14.60 -12.62 6.31
CA VAL A 73 14.43 -13.46 5.11
C VAL A 73 15.15 -12.92 3.88
N ALA A 74 15.42 -11.61 3.83
CA ALA A 74 16.18 -10.98 2.74
C ALA A 74 16.69 -9.60 3.12
N THR A 75 17.75 -9.15 2.44
CA THR A 75 18.29 -7.79 2.55
C THR A 75 18.55 -7.21 1.17
N TYR A 76 18.04 -6.00 0.92
CA TYR A 76 18.09 -5.31 -0.37
C TYR A 76 18.48 -3.85 -0.20
N GLY A 77 19.71 -3.49 -0.53
CA GLY A 77 20.16 -2.09 -0.55
C GLY A 77 19.90 -1.34 0.77
N GLY A 78 20.14 -1.99 1.91
CA GLY A 78 19.91 -1.42 3.24
C GLY A 78 18.50 -1.63 3.81
N VAL A 79 17.57 -2.21 3.05
CA VAL A 79 16.22 -2.59 3.54
C VAL A 79 16.20 -4.08 3.88
N GLN A 80 15.80 -4.41 5.09
CA GLN A 80 15.64 -5.81 5.52
C GLN A 80 14.17 -6.21 5.44
N ILE A 81 13.91 -7.40 4.91
CA ILE A 81 12.60 -8.04 4.95
C ILE A 81 12.65 -9.09 6.04
N LEU A 82 11.74 -8.98 6.99
CA LEU A 82 11.65 -9.86 8.15
C LEU A 82 10.36 -10.65 8.06
N ARG A 83 10.44 -11.95 8.35
CA ARG A 83 9.26 -12.77 8.63
C ARG A 83 8.85 -12.55 10.08
N VAL A 84 7.57 -12.32 10.28
CA VAL A 84 6.97 -12.06 11.60
C VAL A 84 6.23 -13.31 12.06
N ARG A 85 6.49 -13.76 13.30
CA ARG A 85 5.78 -14.90 13.90
C ARG A 85 4.36 -14.53 14.31
N GLU A 86 3.49 -15.54 14.44
CA GLU A 86 2.06 -15.35 14.69
C GLU A 86 1.72 -14.56 15.95
N ASP A 87 2.60 -14.61 16.96
CA ASP A 87 2.44 -13.94 18.25
C ASP A 87 2.89 -12.48 18.27
N SER A 88 3.59 -12.02 17.23
CA SER A 88 4.15 -10.67 17.19
C SER A 88 3.07 -9.58 17.08
N SER A 89 3.28 -8.49 17.82
CA SER A 89 2.52 -7.24 17.70
C SER A 89 2.48 -6.68 16.28
N ALA A 90 3.56 -6.87 15.50
CA ALA A 90 3.63 -6.39 14.13
C ALA A 90 2.63 -7.08 13.19
N LYS A 91 2.27 -8.35 13.47
CA LYS A 91 1.22 -9.07 12.72
C LYS A 91 -0.19 -8.57 13.09
N ARG A 92 -0.37 -8.00 14.28
CA ARG A 92 -1.65 -7.47 14.78
C ARG A 92 -1.95 -6.05 14.28
N GLN A 93 -0.93 -5.30 13.87
CA GLN A 93 -1.07 -3.96 13.29
C GLN A 93 -0.21 -3.78 12.03
N PRO A 94 -0.46 -4.56 10.96
CA PRO A 94 0.29 -4.39 9.71
C PRO A 94 0.01 -3.01 9.06
N GLN A 95 -1.03 -2.30 9.50
CA GLN A 95 -1.51 -1.04 8.92
C GLN A 95 -0.92 0.21 9.60
N SER A 96 -0.39 0.08 10.82
CA SER A 96 -0.03 1.23 11.68
C SER A 96 1.24 0.94 12.48
N ALA A 97 2.29 0.50 11.80
CA ALA A 97 3.60 0.41 12.43
C ALA A 97 4.20 1.83 12.60
N ASP A 98 3.54 2.65 13.41
CA ASP A 98 4.09 3.89 13.96
C ASP A 98 5.26 3.52 14.89
N THR A 99 6.40 3.29 14.24
CA THR A 99 7.68 2.97 14.85
C THR A 99 8.71 4.03 14.46
N GLY A 100 8.25 5.28 14.37
CA GLY A 100 9.06 6.40 13.90
C GLY A 100 9.54 6.22 12.46
N GLY A 101 8.68 5.74 11.57
CA GLY A 101 9.00 5.63 10.13
C GLY A 101 9.79 4.40 9.69
N LYS A 102 10.25 3.54 10.62
CA LYS A 102 11.24 2.49 10.33
C LYS A 102 10.63 1.19 9.80
N LEU A 103 9.43 0.83 10.22
CA LEU A 103 8.76 -0.39 9.77
C LEU A 103 7.69 -0.05 8.73
N SER A 104 7.55 -0.93 7.74
CA SER A 104 6.51 -0.82 6.74
C SER A 104 5.92 -2.20 6.43
N PRO A 105 4.58 -2.30 6.25
CA PRO A 105 4.01 -3.50 5.68
C PRO A 105 4.61 -3.80 4.30
N VAL A 106 4.80 -5.08 4.03
CA VAL A 106 5.16 -5.53 2.69
C VAL A 106 3.91 -5.90 1.92
N PHE A 107 3.88 -5.49 0.67
CA PHE A 107 2.86 -5.91 -0.28
C PHE A 107 3.49 -6.73 -1.40
N ARG A 108 2.66 -7.52 -2.09
CA ARG A 108 3.05 -8.31 -3.25
C ARG A 108 2.16 -8.04 -4.45
N ASP A 109 2.80 -7.85 -5.59
CA ASP A 109 2.12 -7.79 -6.88
C ASP A 109 1.61 -9.17 -7.27
N GLY A 110 0.33 -9.29 -7.63
CA GLY A 110 -0.26 -10.60 -7.98
C GLY A 110 -0.40 -11.58 -6.81
N GLY A 111 -0.09 -11.15 -5.58
CA GLY A 111 -0.28 -11.92 -4.35
C GLY A 111 0.92 -12.79 -3.96
N LYS A 112 0.68 -13.82 -3.13
CA LYS A 112 1.71 -14.74 -2.61
C LYS A 112 2.64 -15.26 -3.73
N GLY A 113 3.95 -15.12 -3.52
CA GLY A 113 4.99 -15.50 -4.49
C GLY A 113 5.35 -14.41 -5.50
N GLY A 114 4.56 -13.34 -5.59
CA GLY A 114 4.85 -12.22 -6.47
C GLY A 114 5.93 -11.26 -5.95
N PRO A 115 6.38 -10.32 -6.80
CA PRO A 115 7.34 -9.28 -6.46
C PRO A 115 6.93 -8.50 -5.21
N VAL A 116 7.90 -8.27 -4.32
CA VAL A 116 7.67 -7.51 -3.08
C VAL A 116 7.84 -6.01 -3.31
N ARG A 117 7.04 -5.24 -2.58
CA ARG A 117 7.13 -3.78 -2.47
C ARG A 117 6.79 -3.35 -1.04
N ALA A 118 7.27 -2.19 -0.64
CA ALA A 118 6.95 -1.63 0.67
C ALA A 118 6.79 -0.10 0.56
N LEU A 119 6.18 0.49 1.58
CA LEU A 119 5.88 1.92 1.64
C LEU A 119 6.62 2.55 2.81
N PRO A 120 7.84 3.09 2.61
CA PRO A 120 8.58 3.78 3.67
C PRO A 120 7.90 5.07 4.15
N GLY A 121 6.77 5.44 3.54
CA GLY A 121 6.13 6.73 3.72
C GLY A 121 6.43 7.66 2.55
N GLY A 122 5.70 8.75 2.54
CA GLY A 122 5.70 9.75 1.50
C GLY A 122 4.88 9.39 0.26
N VAL A 123 4.41 10.44 -0.40
CA VAL A 123 3.62 10.38 -1.64
C VAL A 123 4.29 11.25 -2.68
N VAL A 124 4.42 10.73 -3.90
CA VAL A 124 4.86 11.51 -5.04
C VAL A 124 3.64 12.14 -5.69
N ILE A 125 3.60 13.46 -5.73
CA ILE A 125 2.51 14.25 -6.30
C ILE A 125 3.07 15.11 -7.43
N ARG A 126 2.44 15.03 -8.60
CA ARG A 126 2.64 16.00 -9.67
C ARG A 126 1.41 16.91 -9.76
N LEU A 127 1.63 18.19 -9.54
CA LEU A 127 0.59 19.21 -9.73
C LEU A 127 0.54 19.67 -11.19
N ASN A 128 -0.59 20.26 -11.58
CA ASN A 128 -0.68 21.01 -12.82
C ASN A 128 0.40 22.13 -12.79
N PRO A 129 1.17 22.31 -13.88
CA PRO A 129 2.26 23.29 -13.93
C PRO A 129 1.81 24.75 -13.71
N GLU A 130 0.52 25.06 -13.87
CA GLU A 130 -0.04 26.40 -13.64
C GLU A 130 -0.31 26.69 -12.16
N ILE A 131 -0.33 25.65 -11.33
CA ILE A 131 -0.60 25.77 -9.89
C ILE A 131 0.67 26.21 -9.17
N ASN A 132 0.53 27.21 -8.29
CA ASN A 132 1.56 27.55 -7.33
C ASN A 132 1.62 26.45 -6.25
N ALA A 133 2.67 25.64 -6.28
CA ALA A 133 2.80 24.48 -5.41
C ALA A 133 2.86 24.84 -3.93
N ASP A 134 3.57 25.91 -3.56
CA ASP A 134 3.78 26.26 -2.15
C ASP A 134 2.48 26.67 -1.48
N ASP A 135 1.68 27.51 -2.16
CA ASP A 135 0.36 27.92 -1.71
C ASP A 135 -0.58 26.72 -1.64
N TRP A 136 -0.54 25.85 -2.66
CA TRP A 136 -1.41 24.68 -2.74
C TRP A 136 -1.13 23.68 -1.60
N PHE A 137 0.13 23.27 -1.39
CA PHE A 137 0.48 22.33 -0.31
C PHE A 137 0.18 22.93 1.06
N THR A 138 0.43 24.22 1.26
CA THR A 138 0.08 24.93 2.50
C THR A 138 -1.43 24.88 2.74
N SER A 139 -2.25 25.14 1.70
CA SER A 139 -3.71 25.08 1.80
C SER A 139 -4.25 23.69 2.15
N LYS A 140 -3.54 22.64 1.76
CA LYS A 140 -3.88 21.23 2.06
C LYS A 140 -3.28 20.75 3.39
N GLY A 141 -2.47 21.56 4.07
CA GLY A 141 -1.76 21.15 5.28
C GLY A 141 -0.72 20.04 5.02
N LEU A 142 -0.19 19.96 3.79
CA LEU A 142 0.74 18.92 3.38
C LEU A 142 2.18 19.43 3.48
N ASN A 143 3.07 18.61 4.02
CA ASN A 143 4.49 18.95 4.17
C ASN A 143 5.32 18.41 3.00
N VAL A 144 5.94 19.30 2.22
CA VAL A 144 6.83 18.93 1.11
C VAL A 144 8.21 18.57 1.67
N ILE A 145 8.64 17.32 1.44
CA ILE A 145 9.98 16.85 1.80
C ILE A 145 11.02 17.38 0.82
N ARG A 146 10.74 17.25 -0.48
CA ARG A 146 11.64 17.70 -1.55
C ARG A 146 10.96 17.76 -2.90
N ILE A 147 11.57 18.51 -3.81
CA ILE A 147 11.26 18.47 -5.25
C ILE A 147 11.87 17.19 -5.84
N ILE A 148 11.12 16.52 -6.72
CA ILE A 148 11.61 15.40 -7.51
C ILE A 148 11.95 15.93 -8.92
N PRO A 149 13.19 15.74 -9.42
CA PRO A 149 13.62 16.27 -10.72
C PRO A 149 13.11 15.41 -11.89
N VAL A 150 11.82 15.09 -11.90
CA VAL A 150 11.15 14.28 -12.93
C VAL A 150 9.90 15.03 -13.40
N GLY A 151 10.03 15.72 -14.53
CA GLY A 151 8.99 16.64 -15.02
C GLY A 151 8.99 17.97 -14.27
N LYS A 152 7.94 18.76 -14.47
CA LYS A 152 7.69 20.01 -13.72
C LYS A 152 6.74 19.74 -12.55
N ASN A 153 6.78 20.59 -11.52
CA ASN A 153 5.88 20.56 -10.37
C ASN A 153 5.66 19.15 -9.77
N THR A 154 6.74 18.39 -9.58
CA THR A 154 6.68 17.05 -8.97
C THR A 154 7.40 17.05 -7.65
N TYR A 155 6.73 16.58 -6.60
CA TYR A 155 7.15 16.72 -5.21
C TYR A 155 7.02 15.40 -4.47
N LEU A 156 7.91 15.17 -3.52
CA LEU A 156 7.72 14.18 -2.47
C LEU A 156 7.09 14.89 -1.27
N VAL A 157 5.90 14.45 -0.89
CA VAL A 157 5.16 14.94 0.26
C VAL A 157 5.25 13.93 1.39
N ALA A 158 5.35 14.40 2.63
CA ALA A 158 5.43 13.55 3.81
C ALA A 158 4.12 12.80 4.06
N SER A 159 4.24 11.55 4.48
CA SER A 159 3.14 10.75 5.01
C SER A 159 3.69 9.58 5.82
N GLU A 160 2.86 9.04 6.71
CA GLU A 160 3.23 7.85 7.46
C GLU A 160 3.45 6.63 6.55
N PRO A 161 4.34 5.70 6.93
CA PRO A 161 4.56 4.45 6.20
C PRO A 161 3.29 3.61 6.01
N GLY A 162 3.34 2.71 5.04
CA GLY A 162 2.28 1.73 4.82
C GLY A 162 1.01 2.34 4.24
N LEU A 163 -0.15 1.94 4.78
CA LEU A 163 -1.45 2.28 4.20
C LEU A 163 -1.78 3.77 4.23
N ALA A 164 -1.21 4.53 5.16
CA ALA A 164 -1.41 5.98 5.21
C ALA A 164 -0.89 6.65 3.92
N ALA A 165 0.33 6.31 3.48
CA ALA A 165 0.85 6.76 2.19
C ALA A 165 0.01 6.29 1.00
N LEU A 166 -0.49 5.05 1.04
CA LEU A 166 -1.36 4.52 -0.01
C LEU A 166 -2.67 5.29 -0.12
N ASN A 167 -3.33 5.54 1.01
CA ASN A 167 -4.60 6.23 1.07
C ASN A 167 -4.45 7.69 0.63
N LEU A 168 -3.41 8.40 1.13
CA LEU A 168 -3.14 9.77 0.70
C LEU A 168 -2.89 9.85 -0.81
N ALA A 169 -2.12 8.93 -1.38
CA ALA A 169 -1.89 8.92 -2.83
C ALA A 169 -3.19 8.73 -3.63
N ASN A 170 -4.06 7.83 -3.18
CA ASN A 170 -5.34 7.57 -3.82
C ASN A 170 -6.31 8.76 -3.69
N GLU A 171 -6.31 9.45 -2.55
CA GLU A 171 -7.06 10.68 -2.35
C GLU A 171 -6.60 11.76 -3.35
N MET A 172 -5.29 11.92 -3.51
CA MET A 172 -4.72 12.93 -4.40
C MET A 172 -4.89 12.60 -5.89
N HIS A 173 -4.97 11.32 -6.28
CA HIS A 173 -5.15 10.92 -7.68
C HIS A 173 -6.45 11.46 -8.30
N GLY A 174 -7.49 11.71 -7.50
CA GLY A 174 -8.77 12.25 -7.96
C GLY A 174 -8.89 13.78 -7.90
N HIS A 175 -7.84 14.49 -7.48
CA HIS A 175 -7.90 15.94 -7.25
C HIS A 175 -7.66 16.72 -8.56
N GLU A 176 -8.45 17.76 -8.83
CA GLU A 176 -8.40 18.51 -10.10
C GLU A 176 -7.05 19.17 -10.40
N ASP A 177 -6.38 19.69 -9.38
CA ASP A 177 -5.05 20.30 -9.48
C ASP A 177 -3.90 19.28 -9.61
N VAL A 178 -4.18 17.99 -9.43
CA VAL A 178 -3.18 16.92 -9.42
C VAL A 178 -3.21 16.18 -10.76
N VAL A 179 -2.09 16.22 -11.48
CA VAL A 179 -1.93 15.48 -12.73
C VAL A 179 -1.82 13.98 -12.47
N TRP A 180 -1.07 13.61 -11.43
CA TRP A 180 -1.07 12.26 -10.89
C TRP A 180 -0.46 12.25 -9.49
N ALA A 181 -0.86 11.26 -8.69
CA ALA A 181 -0.24 10.96 -7.41
C ALA A 181 -0.03 9.46 -7.29
N GLN A 182 1.09 9.06 -6.67
CA GLN A 182 1.35 7.67 -6.35
C GLN A 182 2.13 7.55 -5.04
N PRO A 183 2.00 6.43 -4.32
CA PRO A 183 2.83 6.18 -3.15
C PRO A 183 4.31 6.10 -3.53
N ASN A 184 5.20 6.49 -2.63
CA ASN A 184 6.65 6.30 -2.80
C ASN A 184 7.01 4.82 -2.64
N TRP A 185 6.71 4.00 -3.65
CA TRP A 185 6.97 2.57 -3.62
C TRP A 185 8.46 2.25 -3.58
N TRP A 186 8.87 1.60 -2.50
CA TRP A 186 10.12 0.86 -2.50
C TRP A 186 9.91 -0.51 -3.15
N ARG A 187 10.87 -0.94 -3.97
CA ARG A 187 10.97 -2.30 -4.51
C ARG A 187 12.43 -2.75 -4.52
N PRO A 188 12.71 -4.05 -4.34
CA PRO A 188 14.05 -4.58 -4.56
C PRO A 188 14.55 -4.19 -5.94
N ARG A 189 15.74 -3.58 -5.99
CA ARG A 189 16.46 -3.46 -7.26
C ARG A 189 17.22 -4.76 -7.47
N ALA A 190 17.21 -5.28 -8.70
CA ALA A 190 18.13 -6.35 -9.05
C ALA A 190 19.56 -5.88 -8.74
N LYS A 191 20.37 -6.75 -8.14
CA LYS A 191 21.82 -6.52 -8.11
C LYS A 191 22.28 -6.49 -9.56
N ARG A 192 22.88 -5.38 -9.96
CA ARG A 192 23.47 -5.21 -11.28
C ARG A 192 24.84 -5.87 -11.31
#